data_AF-A0A945NT77-F1
#
_entry.id   AF-A0A945NT77-F1
#
_cell.length_a   1.000
_cell.length_b   1.000
_cell.length_c   1.000
_cell.angle_alpha   90.00
_cell.angle_beta   90.00
_cell.angle_gamma   90.00
#
_symmetry.space_group_name_H-M   'P 1'
#
loop_
_entity.id
_entity.type
_entity.pdbx_description
1 polymer ?
#
loop_
_entity_poly.entity_id
_entity_poly.type
_entity_poly.pdbx_seq_one_letter_code
_entity_poly.pdbx_strand_id
1 'polypeptide(L)'
;MPDRAQVIAEWECALDRIELDLQLALSAAHDPLAGPLEIWDPPADLPPMPAEVADRVRRLLEQQGELLLQLESSRRKIRRHLQYLDANAAKGMTSGPLFIDTQS
;
A
#
# COMPACT_ATOMS: atom_id res chain seq x y z
N MET A 1 17.03 -26.10 24.85
CA MET A 1 16.60 -24.69 24.82
C MET A 1 17.38 -24.03 23.71
N PRO A 2 16.74 -23.52 22.65
CA PRO A 2 17.46 -22.79 21.61
C PRO A 2 18.22 -21.62 22.24
N ASP A 3 19.39 -21.31 21.72
CA ASP A 3 20.19 -20.20 22.20
C ASP A 3 19.42 -18.88 21.96
N ARG A 4 19.40 -17.98 22.95
CA ARG A 4 18.62 -16.75 22.87
C ARG A 4 19.09 -15.87 21.72
N ALA A 5 20.39 -15.88 21.43
CA ALA A 5 20.96 -15.18 20.30
C ALA A 5 20.46 -15.73 18.96
N GLN A 6 20.26 -17.05 18.85
CA GLN A 6 19.74 -17.69 17.65
C GLN A 6 18.27 -17.32 17.42
N VAL A 7 17.46 -17.34 18.48
CA VAL A 7 16.06 -16.90 18.42
C VAL A 7 15.93 -15.44 17.97
N ILE A 8 16.79 -14.55 18.47
CA ILE A 8 16.79 -13.14 18.05
C ILE A 8 17.15 -13.04 16.57
N ALA A 9 18.17 -13.75 16.10
CA ALA A 9 18.59 -13.70 14.69
C ALA A 9 17.51 -14.22 13.73
N GLU A 10 16.78 -15.28 14.10
CA GLU A 10 15.64 -15.79 13.33
C GLU A 10 14.52 -14.74 13.22
N TRP A 11 14.22 -14.06 14.33
CA TRP A 11 13.24 -12.96 14.33
C TRP A 11 13.70 -11.76 13.51
N GLU A 12 14.98 -11.37 13.61
CA GLU A 12 15.53 -10.27 12.82
C GLU A 12 15.44 -10.57 11.32
N CYS A 13 15.79 -11.79 10.90
CA CYS A 13 15.70 -12.19 9.50
C CYS A 13 14.26 -12.15 8.97
N ALA A 14 13.30 -12.61 9.78
CA ALA A 14 11.88 -12.52 9.42
C ALA A 14 11.39 -11.07 9.34
N LEU A 15 11.82 -10.21 10.28
CA LEU A 15 11.47 -8.80 10.27
C LEU A 15 12.09 -8.04 9.10
N ASP A 16 13.33 -8.37 8.71
CA ASP A 16 13.99 -7.80 7.54
C ASP A 16 13.20 -8.11 6.26
N ARG A 17 12.68 -9.35 6.13
CA ARG A 17 11.84 -9.72 5.00
C ARG A 17 10.52 -8.93 4.98
N ILE A 18 9.85 -8.81 6.12
CA ILE A 18 8.60 -8.05 6.22
C ILE A 18 8.85 -6.56 5.90
N GLU A 19 9.99 -6.01 6.35
CA GLU A 19 10.37 -4.63 6.03
C GLU A 19 10.63 -4.43 4.54
N LEU A 20 11.29 -5.38 3.88
CA LEU A 20 11.50 -5.36 2.43
C LEU A 20 10.15 -5.40 1.67
N ASP A 21 9.25 -6.29 2.07
CA ASP A 21 7.90 -6.40 1.48
C ASP A 21 7.12 -5.09 1.66
N LEU A 22 7.24 -4.44 2.83
CA LEU A 22 6.63 -3.14 3.08
C LEU A 22 7.20 -2.05 2.17
N GLN A 23 8.52 -2.03 1.96
CA GLN A 23 9.16 -1.07 1.05
C GLN A 23 8.72 -1.28 -0.41
N LEU A 24 8.57 -2.54 -0.84
CA LEU A 24 8.02 -2.88 -2.15
C LEU A 24 6.55 -2.44 -2.29
N ALA A 25 5.75 -2.63 -1.25
CA ALA A 25 4.36 -2.17 -1.24
C ALA A 25 4.28 -0.63 -1.28
N LEU A 26 5.16 0.06 -0.56
CA LEU A 26 5.28 1.51 -0.58
C LEU A 26 5.66 2.03 -1.97
N SER A 27 6.64 1.43 -2.62
CA SER A 27 7.06 1.87 -3.96
C SER A 27 5.95 1.62 -4.99
N ALA A 28 5.32 0.45 -4.97
CA ALA A 28 4.20 0.11 -5.84
C ALA A 28 2.97 1.02 -5.62
N ALA A 29 2.72 1.47 -4.38
CA ALA A 29 1.63 2.40 -4.09
C ALA A 29 1.80 3.78 -4.77
N HIS A 30 3.03 4.18 -5.07
CA HIS A 30 3.35 5.45 -5.73
C HIS A 30 3.55 5.33 -7.24
N ASP A 31 3.72 4.10 -7.77
CA ASP A 31 3.88 3.85 -9.19
C ASP A 31 2.60 3.23 -9.79
N PRO A 32 1.84 3.99 -10.62
CA PRO A 32 0.62 3.48 -11.25
C PRO A 32 0.88 2.39 -12.30
N LEU A 33 2.13 2.18 -12.73
CA LEU A 33 2.53 1.13 -13.65
C LEU A 33 3.14 -0.08 -12.94
N ALA A 34 3.21 -0.07 -11.61
CA ALA A 34 3.70 -1.21 -10.86
C ALA A 34 2.87 -2.46 -11.17
N GLY A 35 3.58 -3.56 -11.42
CA GLY A 35 2.96 -4.87 -11.58
C GLY A 35 2.31 -5.38 -10.28
N PRO A 36 1.56 -6.48 -10.35
CA PRO A 36 1.01 -7.11 -9.15
C PRO A 36 2.13 -7.50 -8.20
N LEU A 37 1.97 -7.18 -6.92
CA LEU A 37 2.85 -7.64 -5.85
C LEU A 37 2.70 -9.15 -5.67
N GLU A 38 3.78 -9.80 -5.24
CA GLU A 38 3.75 -11.21 -4.86
C GLU A 38 2.75 -11.45 -3.72
N ILE A 39 2.12 -12.62 -3.71
CA ILE A 39 1.21 -13.00 -2.62
C ILE A 39 2.04 -13.18 -1.36
N TRP A 40 1.76 -12.35 -0.35
CA TRP A 40 2.46 -12.42 0.93
C TRP A 40 2.23 -13.78 1.60
N ASP A 41 3.33 -14.45 1.93
CA ASP A 41 3.35 -15.68 2.70
C ASP A 41 3.85 -15.38 4.13
N PRO A 42 3.03 -15.60 5.17
CA PRO A 42 3.43 -15.31 6.53
C PRO A 42 4.56 -16.26 6.99
N PRO A 43 5.58 -15.76 7.71
CA PRO A 43 6.62 -16.64 8.23
C PRO A 43 6.02 -17.66 9.21
N ALA A 44 6.04 -18.93 8.82
CA ALA A 44 5.68 -20.06 9.68
C ALA A 44 6.87 -20.42 10.59
N ASP A 45 6.57 -21.06 11.73
CA ASP A 45 7.57 -21.63 12.64
C ASP A 45 8.51 -20.65 13.36
N LEU A 46 8.08 -19.40 13.57
CA LEU A 46 8.83 -18.47 14.42
C LEU A 46 8.78 -18.90 15.91
N PRO A 47 9.94 -18.91 16.61
CA PRO A 47 9.98 -19.14 18.05
C PRO A 47 9.25 -18.03 18.81
N PRO A 48 8.94 -18.21 20.11
CA PRO A 48 8.32 -17.16 20.92
C PRO A 48 9.09 -15.84 20.84
N MET A 49 8.35 -14.74 20.65
CA MET A 49 8.94 -13.42 20.39
C MET A 49 9.83 -12.96 21.55
N PRO A 50 11.12 -12.63 21.30
CA PRO A 50 11.99 -12.04 22.30
C PRO A 50 11.61 -10.57 22.56
N ALA A 51 11.80 -10.10 23.79
CA ALA A 51 11.46 -8.73 24.18
C ALA A 51 12.26 -7.68 23.39
N GLU A 52 13.46 -8.04 22.97
CA GLU A 52 14.40 -7.20 22.23
C GLU A 52 13.86 -6.74 20.86
N VAL A 53 13.10 -7.58 20.17
CA VAL A 53 12.55 -7.25 18.85
C VAL A 53 11.15 -6.64 18.93
N ALA A 54 10.52 -6.62 20.11
CA ALA A 54 9.14 -6.20 20.29
C ALA A 54 8.90 -4.74 19.85
N ASP A 55 9.85 -3.84 20.15
CA ASP A 55 9.74 -2.44 19.72
C ASP A 55 9.86 -2.29 18.20
N ARG A 56 10.70 -3.09 17.54
CA ARG A 56 10.82 -3.12 16.08
C ARG A 56 9.52 -3.61 15.43
N VAL A 57 8.95 -4.70 15.96
CA VAL A 57 7.66 -5.24 15.52
C VAL A 57 6.55 -4.19 15.61
N ARG A 58 6.46 -3.46 16.74
CA ARG A 58 5.45 -2.40 16.92
C ARG A 58 5.58 -1.30 15.86
N ARG A 59 6.80 -0.81 15.64
CA ARG A 59 7.05 0.22 14.61
C ARG A 59 6.65 -0.26 13.22
N LEU A 60 6.98 -1.51 12.88
CA LEU A 60 6.63 -2.08 11.58
C LEU A 60 5.11 -2.24 11.41
N LEU A 61 4.39 -2.58 12.49
CA LEU A 61 2.92 -2.64 12.48
C LEU A 61 2.29 -1.25 12.32
N GLU A 62 2.84 -0.22 12.97
CA GLU A 62 2.40 1.17 12.80
C GLU A 62 2.56 1.63 11.35
N GLN A 63 3.74 1.40 10.75
CA GLN A 63 4.01 1.76 9.35
C GLN A 63 3.08 1.04 8.36
N GLN A 64 2.82 -0.26 8.59
CA GLN A 64 1.85 -1.01 7.79
C GLN A 64 0.43 -0.41 7.92
N GLY A 65 0.04 -0.02 9.13
CA GLY A 65 -1.24 0.63 9.38
C GLY A 65 -1.38 1.98 8.66
N GLU A 66 -0.35 2.81 8.70
CA GLU A 66 -0.31 4.09 7.97
C GLU A 66 -0.43 3.90 6.46
N LEU A 67 0.29 2.92 5.90
CA LEU A 67 0.21 2.59 4.48
C LEU A 67 -1.21 2.15 4.07
N LEU A 68 -1.84 1.29 4.87
CA LEU A 68 -3.22 0.86 4.62
C LEU A 68 -4.19 2.04 4.60
N LEU A 69 -4.06 2.98 5.54
CA LEU A 69 -4.87 4.20 5.57
C LEU A 69 -4.63 5.07 4.34
N GLN A 70 -3.38 5.23 3.92
CA GLN A 70 -3.02 5.99 2.72
C GLN A 70 -3.62 5.36 1.47
N LEU A 71 -3.47 4.04 1.29
CA LEU A 71 -4.03 3.28 0.17
C LEU A 71 -5.56 3.42 0.12
N GLU A 72 -6.23 3.29 1.25
CA GLU A 72 -7.69 3.45 1.30
C GLU A 72 -8.11 4.88 0.91
N SER A 73 -7.35 5.89 1.36
CA SER A 73 -7.59 7.28 1.00
C SER A 73 -7.43 7.53 -0.50
N SER A 74 -6.38 6.97 -1.11
CA SER A 74 -6.11 7.07 -2.55
C SER A 74 -7.18 6.37 -3.36
N ARG A 75 -7.57 5.14 -2.96
CA ARG A 75 -8.68 4.40 -3.58
C ARG A 75 -9.99 5.20 -3.58
N ARG A 76 -10.34 5.84 -2.46
CA ARG A 76 -11.53 6.70 -2.36
C ARG A 76 -11.44 7.92 -3.28
N LYS A 77 -10.28 8.57 -3.38
CA LYS A 77 -10.08 9.72 -4.30
C LYS A 77 -10.24 9.31 -5.76
N ILE A 78 -9.60 8.22 -6.17
CA ILE A 78 -9.67 7.70 -7.55
C ILE A 78 -11.12 7.35 -7.91
N ARG A 79 -11.84 6.64 -7.01
CA ARG A 79 -13.25 6.30 -7.25
C ARG A 79 -14.13 7.54 -7.47
N ARG A 80 -13.95 8.60 -6.66
CA ARG A 80 -14.69 9.85 -6.85
C ARG A 80 -14.34 10.54 -8.17
N HIS A 81 -13.06 10.50 -8.57
CA HIS A 81 -12.64 11.08 -9.84
C HIS A 81 -13.27 10.34 -11.03
N LEU A 82 -13.28 9.00 -11.01
CA LEU A 82 -13.94 8.19 -12.03
C LEU A 82 -15.44 8.49 -12.10
N GLN A 83 -16.14 8.58 -10.96
CA GLN A 83 -17.56 8.95 -10.92
C GLN A 83 -17.83 10.34 -11.55
N TYR A 84 -16.92 11.30 -11.35
CA TYR A 84 -17.02 12.63 -11.95
C TYR A 84 -16.80 12.58 -13.47
N LEU A 85 -15.82 11.81 -13.94
CA LEU A 85 -15.59 11.60 -15.37
C LEU A 85 -16.79 10.92 -16.04
N ASP A 86 -17.37 9.89 -15.42
CA ASP A 86 -18.57 9.21 -15.93
C ASP A 86 -19.77 10.17 -16.03
N ALA A 87 -20.01 10.96 -14.97
CA ALA A 87 -21.11 11.93 -14.94
C ALA A 87 -20.93 13.04 -15.99
N ASN A 88 -19.69 13.50 -16.23
CA ASN A 88 -19.42 14.50 -17.27
C ASN A 88 -19.42 13.92 -18.67
N ALA A 89 -18.95 12.69 -18.87
CA ALA A 89 -19.07 11.99 -20.15
C ALA A 89 -20.55 11.84 -20.53
N ALA A 90 -21.41 11.48 -19.58
CA ALA A 90 -22.86 11.44 -19.77
C ALA A 90 -23.46 12.82 -20.10
N LYS A 91 -22.99 13.90 -19.45
CA LYS A 91 -23.42 15.28 -19.76
C LYS A 91 -22.95 15.74 -21.15
N GLY A 92 -21.73 15.40 -21.56
CA GLY A 92 -21.20 15.69 -22.89
C GLY A 92 -21.97 14.97 -24.00
N MET A 93 -22.50 13.78 -23.74
CA MET A 93 -23.41 13.08 -24.67
C MET A 93 -24.74 13.83 -24.87
N THR A 94 -25.19 14.59 -23.87
CA THR A 94 -26.42 15.41 -23.95
C THR A 94 -26.19 16.86 -24.42
N SER A 95 -24.95 17.33 -24.40
CA SER A 95 -24.56 18.68 -24.82
C SER A 95 -23.80 18.56 -26.13
N GLY A 96 -24.52 18.65 -27.25
CA GLY A 96 -23.92 18.69 -28.59
C GLY A 96 -22.85 19.80 -28.71
N PRO A 97 -21.93 19.71 -29.69
CA PRO A 97 -20.80 20.63 -29.80
C PRO A 97 -21.29 22.09 -29.90
N LEU A 98 -21.02 22.87 -28.86
CA LEU A 98 -21.31 24.29 -28.82
C LEU A 98 -20.07 25.04 -29.34
N PHE A 99 -20.09 25.36 -30.63
CA PHE A 99 -19.06 26.22 -31.23
C PHE A 99 -19.25 27.64 -30.68
N ILE A 100 -18.31 28.09 -29.86
CA ILE A 100 -18.23 29.50 -29.46
C ILE A 100 -17.51 30.24 -30.58
N ASP A 101 -18.28 31.04 -31.32
CA ASP A 101 -17.75 31.97 -32.32
C ASP A 101 -17.21 33.21 -31.61
N THR A 102 -15.88 33.38 -31.61
CA THR A 102 -15.24 34.59 -31.10
C THR A 102 -15.16 35.61 -32.24
N GLN A 103 -16.17 36.45 -32.33
CA GLN A 103 -16.18 37.61 -33.24
C GLN A 103 -15.05 38.57 -32.83
N SER A 104 -14.21 38.94 -33.82
CA SER A 104 -13.07 39.86 -33.69
C SER A 104 -13.48 41.33 -33.67
#